data_AF-G1FKP5-F1
#
_entry.id   AF-G1FKP5-F1
#
_cell.length_a   1.000
_cell.length_b   1.000
_cell.length_c   1.000
_cell.angle_alpha   90.00
_cell.angle_beta   90.00
_cell.angle_gamma   90.00
#
_symmetry.space_group_name_H-M   'P 1'
#
loop_
_entity.id
_entity.type
_entity.pdbx_description
1 polymer ?
#
loop_
_entity_poly.entity_id
_entity_poly.type
_entity_poly.pdbx_seq_one_letter_code
_entity_poly.pdbx_strand_id
1 'polypeptide(L)'
;MVYSGMGPDYRVLVRRARKLAQQYFLVYQEPIPTGQLVQRVASVMQEYTQSGGVRPFGVSLLIAGWDEDHPYLFQSDPSGAYFAWKATAMGKNYVNGKTFLEKRYNNDLELEDAIHTAIFDTEGEL
;
A
#
# COMPACT_ATOMS: atom_id res chain seq x y z
N MET A 1 -3.96 2.36 4.42
CA MET A 1 -4.02 2.05 2.97
C MET A 1 -4.35 3.31 2.19
N VAL A 2 -3.53 3.67 1.22
CA VAL A 2 -3.78 4.76 0.24
C VAL A 2 -3.72 4.20 -1.18
N TYR A 3 -4.19 4.95 -2.17
CA TYR A 3 -4.30 4.46 -3.55
C TYR A 3 -3.92 5.49 -4.61
N SER A 4 -3.58 4.99 -5.79
CA SER A 4 -3.55 5.74 -7.05
C SER A 4 -4.39 5.00 -8.09
N GLY A 5 -5.25 5.72 -8.82
CA GLY A 5 -6.12 5.15 -9.86
C GLY A 5 -7.62 5.35 -9.59
N MET A 6 -8.43 4.34 -9.88
CA MET A 6 -9.90 4.39 -9.81
C MET A 6 -10.44 4.38 -8.36
N GLY A 7 -10.97 5.50 -7.89
CA GLY A 7 -11.55 5.62 -6.54
C GLY A 7 -12.66 4.59 -6.19
N PRO A 8 -13.59 4.23 -7.10
CA PRO A 8 -14.57 3.18 -6.83
C PRO A 8 -13.95 1.81 -6.51
N ASP A 9 -12.89 1.44 -7.25
CA ASP A 9 -12.18 0.16 -7.08
C ASP A 9 -11.47 0.11 -5.73
N TYR A 10 -10.82 1.21 -5.33
CA TYR A 10 -10.22 1.35 -4.00
C TYR A 10 -11.23 1.13 -2.87
N ARG A 11 -12.46 1.68 -2.98
CA ARG A 11 -13.48 1.51 -1.94
C ARG A 11 -13.91 0.05 -1.76
N VAL A 12 -13.93 -0.72 -2.84
CA VAL A 12 -14.19 -2.17 -2.77
C VAL A 12 -13.07 -2.88 -2.01
N LEU A 13 -11.82 -2.59 -2.35
CA LEU A 13 -10.65 -3.20 -1.75
C LEU A 13 -10.51 -2.83 -0.26
N VAL A 14 -10.72 -1.58 0.14
CA VAL A 14 -10.72 -1.17 1.56
C VAL A 14 -11.82 -1.87 2.35
N ARG A 15 -13.02 -1.99 1.79
CA ARG A 15 -14.11 -2.71 2.46
C ARG A 15 -13.75 -4.19 2.66
N ARG A 16 -13.14 -4.81 1.65
CA ARG A 16 -12.66 -6.19 1.74
C ARG A 16 -11.54 -6.35 2.77
N ALA A 17 -10.54 -5.46 2.76
CA ALA A 17 -9.45 -5.44 3.73
C ALA A 17 -9.95 -5.31 5.17
N ARG A 18 -10.88 -4.38 5.44
CA ARG A 18 -11.52 -4.23 6.75
C ARG A 18 -12.24 -5.50 7.19
N LYS A 19 -12.99 -6.14 6.28
CA LYS A 19 -13.67 -7.42 6.58
C LYS A 19 -12.66 -8.53 6.91
N LEU A 20 -11.58 -8.65 6.15
CA LEU A 20 -10.52 -9.62 6.39
C LEU A 20 -9.86 -9.43 7.77
N ALA A 21 -9.56 -8.18 8.14
CA ALA A 21 -8.99 -7.85 9.44
C ALA A 21 -9.92 -8.23 10.59
N GLN A 22 -11.22 -7.91 10.48
CA GLN A 22 -12.20 -8.28 11.50
C GLN A 22 -12.40 -9.80 11.60
N GLN A 23 -12.41 -10.51 10.46
CA GLN A 23 -12.50 -11.98 10.44
C GLN A 23 -11.28 -12.63 11.09
N TYR A 24 -10.09 -12.08 10.86
CA TYR A 24 -8.86 -12.55 11.50
C TYR A 24 -8.93 -12.35 13.02
N PHE A 25 -9.28 -11.14 13.47
CA PHE A 25 -9.41 -10.82 14.89
C PHE A 25 -10.42 -11.72 15.60
N LEU A 26 -11.56 -12.05 14.96
CA LEU A 26 -12.55 -12.94 15.54
C LEU A 26 -12.02 -14.36 15.82
N VAL A 27 -11.10 -14.86 14.98
CA VAL A 27 -10.53 -16.20 15.11
C VAL A 27 -9.34 -16.23 16.07
N TYR A 28 -8.41 -15.29 15.90
CA TYR A 28 -7.11 -15.31 16.57
C TYR A 28 -7.05 -14.39 17.80
N GLN A 29 -8.03 -13.52 17.99
CA GLN A 29 -8.10 -12.54 19.09
C GLN A 29 -6.91 -11.57 19.11
N GLU A 30 -6.27 -11.35 17.96
CA GLU A 30 -5.17 -10.40 17.76
C GLU A 30 -5.32 -9.67 16.41
N PRO A 31 -4.75 -8.46 16.25
CA PRO A 31 -4.75 -7.75 14.97
C PRO A 31 -4.08 -8.58 13.87
N ILE A 32 -4.61 -8.51 12.65
CA ILE A 32 -3.98 -9.18 11.51
C ILE A 32 -2.59 -8.57 11.24
N PRO A 33 -1.53 -9.38 11.11
CA PRO A 33 -0.22 -8.89 10.69
C PRO A 33 -0.31 -8.21 9.32
N THR A 34 0.40 -7.10 9.15
CA THR A 34 0.37 -6.26 7.94
C THR A 34 0.69 -7.08 6.69
N GLY A 35 1.73 -7.92 6.75
CA GLY A 35 2.09 -8.81 5.64
C GLY A 35 0.96 -9.78 5.24
N GLN A 36 0.22 -10.33 6.22
CA GLN A 36 -0.92 -11.20 5.93
C GLN A 36 -2.09 -10.43 5.33
N LEU A 37 -2.36 -9.22 5.81
CA LEU A 37 -3.41 -8.38 5.23
C LEU A 37 -3.10 -8.05 3.77
N VAL A 38 -1.85 -7.67 3.47
CA VAL A 38 -1.36 -7.38 2.12
C VAL A 38 -1.54 -8.60 1.22
N GLN A 39 -1.05 -9.77 1.65
CA GLN A 39 -1.16 -11.00 0.88
C GLN A 39 -2.63 -11.31 0.53
N ARG A 40 -3.55 -11.21 1.50
CA ARG A 40 -4.98 -11.49 1.27
C ARG A 40 -5.64 -10.47 0.34
N VAL A 41 -5.29 -9.19 0.44
CA VAL A 41 -5.80 -8.15 -0.46
C VAL A 41 -5.26 -8.35 -1.87
N ALA A 42 -3.96 -8.65 -2.00
CA ALA A 42 -3.30 -8.96 -3.26
C ALA A 42 -3.93 -10.19 -3.95
N SER A 43 -4.24 -11.25 -3.20
CA SER A 43 -4.98 -12.40 -3.74
C SER A 43 -6.36 -12.02 -4.29
N VAL A 44 -7.10 -11.13 -3.62
CA VAL A 44 -8.38 -10.63 -4.16
C VAL A 44 -8.17 -9.85 -5.45
N MET A 45 -7.12 -9.03 -5.53
CA MET A 45 -6.81 -8.29 -6.77
C MET A 45 -6.46 -9.25 -7.92
N GLN A 46 -5.63 -10.25 -7.63
CA GLN A 46 -5.17 -11.25 -8.59
C GLN A 46 -6.33 -12.14 -9.09
N GLU A 47 -7.28 -12.50 -8.23
CA GLU A 47 -8.48 -13.27 -8.61
C GLU A 47 -9.29 -12.58 -9.72
N TYR A 48 -9.38 -11.24 -9.68
CA TYR A 48 -10.07 -10.44 -10.69
C TYR A 48 -9.31 -10.33 -12.03
N THR A 49 -8.06 -10.82 -12.09
CA THR A 49 -7.30 -10.93 -13.34
C THR A 49 -7.53 -12.25 -14.07
N GLN A 50 -8.01 -13.28 -13.34
CA GLN A 50 -8.17 -14.64 -13.87
C GLN A 50 -9.63 -15.08 -13.96
N SER A 51 -10.55 -14.38 -13.30
CA SER A 51 -11.98 -14.69 -13.31
C SER A 51 -12.68 -14.15 -14.56
N GLY A 52 -13.47 -14.99 -15.23
CA GLY A 52 -14.28 -14.58 -16.37
C GLY A 52 -15.43 -13.64 -15.97
N GLY A 53 -15.73 -12.65 -16.80
CA GLY A 53 -16.86 -11.73 -16.59
C GLY A 53 -16.59 -10.58 -15.61
N VAL A 54 -15.35 -10.46 -15.10
CA VAL A 54 -14.89 -9.30 -14.32
C VAL A 54 -13.69 -8.64 -15.00
N ARG A 55 -13.32 -7.45 -14.53
CA ARG A 55 -12.10 -6.74 -14.94
C ARG A 55 -11.13 -6.62 -13.77
N PRO A 56 -9.81 -6.55 -14.01
CA PRO A 56 -8.84 -6.17 -12.99
C PRO A 56 -9.18 -4.83 -12.33
N PHE A 57 -8.74 -4.68 -11.08
CA PHE A 57 -8.86 -3.42 -10.35
C PHE A 57 -7.93 -2.36 -10.95
N GLY A 58 -8.47 -1.18 -11.27
CA GLY A 58 -7.72 -0.06 -11.85
C GLY A 58 -7.00 0.78 -10.80
N VAL A 59 -6.42 0.16 -9.76
CA VAL A 59 -5.71 0.85 -8.68
C VAL A 59 -4.41 0.16 -8.29
N SER A 60 -3.41 0.98 -7.95
CA SER A 60 -2.28 0.56 -7.13
C SER A 60 -2.51 0.99 -5.69
N LEU A 61 -2.04 0.19 -4.74
CA LEU A 61 -2.22 0.40 -3.30
C LEU A 61 -0.88 0.60 -2.61
N LEU A 62 -0.81 1.52 -1.65
CA LEU A 62 0.18 1.49 -0.58
C LEU A 62 -0.50 1.10 0.72
N ILE A 63 0.07 0.08 1.36
CA ILE A 63 -0.44 -0.52 2.58
C ILE A 63 0.68 -0.38 3.62
N ALA A 64 0.49 0.56 4.54
CA ALA A 64 1.35 0.74 5.69
C ALA A 64 0.72 0.08 6.92
N GLY A 65 1.57 -0.44 7.80
CA GLY A 65 1.16 -0.97 9.10
C GLY A 65 2.32 -0.97 10.08
N TRP A 66 2.01 -1.30 11.33
CA TRP A 66 2.94 -1.29 12.45
C TRP A 66 2.75 -2.58 13.23
N ASP A 67 3.70 -3.49 13.11
CA ASP A 67 3.65 -4.80 13.75
C ASP A 67 4.92 -4.95 14.59
N GLU A 68 4.80 -5.44 15.84
CA GLU A 68 5.95 -5.74 16.73
C GLU A 68 6.98 -4.61 16.84
N ASP A 69 6.52 -3.36 16.98
CA ASP A 69 7.38 -2.16 17.05
C ASP A 69 8.19 -1.86 15.77
N HIS A 70 7.78 -2.44 14.64
CA HIS A 70 8.42 -2.20 13.34
C HIS A 70 7.41 -1.67 12.30
N PRO A 71 7.76 -0.60 11.55
CA PRO A 71 6.94 -0.12 10.46
C PRO A 71 7.09 -1.01 9.22
N TYR A 72 5.97 -1.29 8.56
CA TYR A 72 5.93 -1.98 7.28
C TYR A 72 5.25 -1.12 6.23
N LEU A 73 5.81 -1.10 5.03
CA LEU A 73 5.21 -0.46 3.86
C LEU A 73 5.24 -1.42 2.67
N PHE A 74 4.07 -1.68 2.11
CA PHE A 74 3.90 -2.52 0.93
C PHE A 74 3.23 -1.75 -0.19
N GLN A 75 3.68 -2.00 -1.42
CA GLN A 75 3.01 -1.55 -2.64
C GLN A 75 2.39 -2.76 -3.34
N SER A 76 1.12 -2.66 -3.75
CA SER A 76 0.46 -3.65 -4.61
C SER A 76 0.01 -3.01 -5.91
N ASP A 77 0.20 -3.68 -7.03
CA ASP A 77 -0.24 -3.21 -8.36
C ASP A 77 -1.53 -3.93 -8.83
N PRO A 78 -2.18 -3.45 -9.91
CA PRO A 78 -3.41 -4.05 -10.47
C PRO A 78 -3.35 -5.56 -10.77
N SER A 79 -2.16 -6.13 -10.98
CA SER A 79 -2.01 -7.57 -11.23
C SER A 79 -2.17 -8.42 -9.96
N GLY A 80 -2.13 -7.78 -8.79
CA GLY A 80 -2.06 -8.42 -7.48
C GLY A 80 -0.64 -8.80 -7.07
N ALA A 81 0.39 -8.40 -7.82
CA ALA A 81 1.76 -8.43 -7.32
C ALA A 81 1.95 -7.38 -6.21
N TYR A 82 2.72 -7.73 -5.18
CA TYR A 82 3.04 -6.82 -4.08
C TYR A 82 4.51 -6.93 -3.66
N PHE A 83 5.06 -5.81 -3.17
CA PHE A 83 6.46 -5.68 -2.79
C PHE A 83 6.60 -4.84 -1.53
N ALA A 84 7.55 -5.20 -0.65
CA ALA A 84 7.90 -4.41 0.52
C ALA A 84 8.85 -3.26 0.13
N TRP A 85 8.66 -2.10 0.73
CA TRP A 85 9.45 -0.89 0.47
C TRP A 85 9.89 -0.24 1.77
N LYS A 86 11.07 0.39 1.75
CA LYS A 86 11.48 1.32 2.81
C LYS A 86 10.90 2.71 2.59
N ALA A 87 10.93 3.16 1.33
CA ALA A 87 10.27 4.35 0.84
C ALA A 87 9.88 4.11 -0.63
N THR A 88 8.73 4.62 -1.06
CA THR A 88 8.27 4.50 -2.44
C THR A 88 7.23 5.58 -2.75
N ALA A 89 7.12 5.95 -4.03
CA ALA A 89 6.09 6.84 -4.55
C ALA A 89 5.18 6.09 -5.53
N MET A 90 3.91 6.50 -5.59
CA MET A 90 2.92 6.03 -6.55
C MET A 90 2.15 7.22 -7.13
N GLY A 91 1.68 7.08 -8.37
CA GLY A 91 0.89 8.12 -9.04
C GLY A 91 1.53 8.57 -10.35
N LYS A 92 1.08 9.72 -10.82
CA LYS A 92 1.75 10.41 -11.94
C LYS A 92 3.18 10.76 -11.51
N ASN A 93 4.13 10.74 -12.44
CA ASN A 93 5.53 11.14 -12.21
C ASN A 93 6.28 10.39 -11.07
N TYR A 94 5.78 9.24 -10.63
CA TYR A 94 6.36 8.47 -9.51
C TYR A 94 7.85 8.13 -9.67
N VAL A 95 8.38 8.10 -10.90
CA VAL A 95 9.82 7.87 -11.16
C VAL A 95 10.68 8.98 -10.53
N ASN A 96 10.25 10.24 -10.64
CA ASN A 96 10.96 11.37 -10.04
C ASN A 96 10.87 11.31 -8.52
N GLY A 97 9.68 11.02 -7.97
CA GLY A 97 9.50 10.89 -6.53
C GLY A 97 10.31 9.74 -5.93
N LYS A 98 10.36 8.58 -6.61
CA LYS A 98 11.27 7.49 -6.21
C LYS A 98 12.74 7.93 -6.23
N THR A 99 13.17 8.63 -7.26
CA THR A 99 14.55 9.15 -7.36
C THR A 99 14.87 10.16 -6.25
N PHE A 100 13.89 10.96 -5.83
CA PHE A 100 14.02 11.88 -4.71
C PHE A 100 14.15 11.12 -3.38
N LEU A 101 13.26 10.16 -3.14
CA LEU A 101 13.27 9.31 -1.95
C LEU A 101 14.57 8.51 -1.84
N GLU A 102 15.11 7.98 -2.94
CA GLU A 102 16.40 7.28 -2.97
C GLU A 102 17.57 8.14 -2.46
N LYS A 103 17.51 9.45 -2.65
CA LYS A 103 18.57 10.39 -2.22
C LYS A 103 18.38 10.89 -0.78
N ARG A 104 17.15 10.92 -0.27
CA ARG A 104 16.80 11.53 1.03
C ARG A 104 16.52 10.53 2.12
N TYR A 105 16.12 9.31 1.78
CA TYR A 105 15.84 8.26 2.74
C TYR A 105 17.14 7.66 3.32
N ASN A 106 17.15 7.46 4.64
CA ASN A 106 18.11 6.60 5.35
C ASN A 106 17.40 5.94 6.55
N ASN A 107 18.03 4.95 7.21
CA ASN A 107 17.36 4.20 8.29
C ASN A 107 17.28 5.00 9.61
N ASP A 108 18.04 6.09 9.74
CA ASP A 108 18.11 6.93 10.94
C ASP A 108 17.23 8.20 10.80
N LEU A 109 16.39 8.26 9.75
CA LEU A 109 15.53 9.39 9.46
C LEU A 109 14.46 9.52 10.56
N GLU A 110 14.43 10.66 11.24
CA GLU A 110 13.44 10.94 12.27
C GLU A 110 12.05 11.17 11.68
N LEU A 111 11.01 11.03 12.50
CA LEU A 111 9.62 11.15 12.06
C LEU A 111 9.32 12.52 11.41
N GLU A 112 9.80 13.61 12.02
CA GLU A 112 9.58 14.96 11.49
C GLU A 112 10.25 15.15 10.12
N ASP A 113 11.49 14.68 9.98
CA ASP A 113 12.22 14.70 8.71
C ASP A 113 11.57 13.80 7.64
N ALA A 114 11.02 12.66 8.04
CA ALA A 114 10.27 11.78 7.16
C ALA A 114 8.99 12.46 6.65
N ILE A 115 8.26 13.16 7.53
CA ILE A 115 7.07 13.94 7.15
C ILE A 115 7.45 15.06 6.19
N HIS A 116 8.49 15.84 6.50
CA HIS A 116 8.97 16.92 5.63
C HIS A 116 9.42 16.40 4.27
N THR A 117 10.15 15.28 4.25
CA THR A 117 10.59 14.63 3.02
C THR A 117 9.39 14.17 2.19
N ALA A 118 8.38 13.56 2.81
CA ALA A 118 7.18 13.10 2.13
C ALA A 118 6.34 14.25 1.55
N ILE A 119 6.24 15.39 2.25
CA ILE A 119 5.53 16.58 1.76
C ILE A 119 6.32 17.25 0.63
N PHE A 120 7.63 17.44 0.79
CA PHE A 120 8.45 18.10 -0.22
C PHE A 120 8.48 17.33 -1.55
N ASP A 121 8.47 16.00 -1.48
CA ASP A 121 8.32 15.14 -2.66
C ASP A 121 7.03 15.44 -3.43
N THR A 122 5.93 15.71 -2.71
CA THR A 122 4.62 16.02 -3.31
C THR A 122 4.48 17.45 -3.82
N GLU A 123 5.21 18.42 -3.25
CA GLU A 123 5.15 19.84 -3.66
C GLU A 123 6.09 20.17 -4.82
N GLY A 124 7.16 19.39 -5.03
CA GLY A 124 8.09 19.56 -6.16
C GLY A 124 7.50 19.26 -7.55
N GLU A 125 6.19 18.98 -7.64
CA GLU A 125 5.45 18.72 -8.88
C GLU A 125 4.55 19.88 -9.34
N LEU A 126 4.59 21.05 -8.68
CA LEU A 126 3.94 22.30 -9.12
C LEU A 126 4.89 23.23 -9.90
#